data_AF-A0A2H6AFQ3-F1
#
_entry.id   AF-A0A2H6AFQ3-F1
#
_cell.length_a   1.000
_cell.length_b   1.000
_cell.length_c   1.000
_cell.angle_alpha   90.00
_cell.angle_beta   90.00
_cell.angle_gamma   90.00
#
_symmetry.space_group_name_H-M   'P 1'
#
loop_
_entity.id
_entity.type
_entity.pdbx_description
1 polymer ?
#
loop_
_entity_poly.entity_id
_entity_poly.type
_entity_poly.pdbx_seq_one_letter_code
_entity_poly.pdbx_strand_id
1 'polypeptide(L)'
;MNGKTVGQGRAVSSASTSLHAARVGWQAGVGYLLVAGVILLAGCGEDSQEANSATHVSTTVPSADSVSGTKAALPAASEASSTPAASWKQTPIYAFLHQPFEEAVQPVVPMGARRPPDVTITGKSVGKLYEEVKRRWSEITFATPSGTLRQPIAVMDTELGELELALRPEIAPNHVRAFVALVESGYYDGLFFEIRLGDRNERALPRAIGGGSPEANAQDAASIGFWLKPEILLPEQAKARGVRHQAGTLFCHWLGCFFYIGLNEAPMWDGEFVIFGEVVRNIEVAERIYDRLGDEGNPPQIRSMRITWRDTGKPVSEL
;
A
#
# COMPACT_ATOMS: atom_id res chain seq x y z
N MET A 1 -23.69 74.53 -32.23
CA MET A 1 -22.28 74.74 -32.63
C MET A 1 -21.50 73.53 -32.12
N ASN A 2 -21.53 72.41 -32.83
CA ASN A 2 -20.56 71.97 -33.86
C ASN A 2 -19.11 71.93 -33.38
N GLY A 3 -18.58 70.71 -33.27
CA GLY A 3 -17.17 70.40 -33.08
C GLY A 3 -16.93 68.89 -33.09
N LYS A 4 -17.05 68.27 -34.27
CA LYS A 4 -16.63 66.89 -34.55
C LYS A 4 -15.10 66.85 -34.72
N THR A 5 -14.46 65.80 -34.21
CA THR A 5 -13.30 65.20 -34.88
C THR A 5 -13.38 63.68 -34.81
N VAL A 6 -13.31 63.09 -35.99
CA VAL A 6 -13.29 61.65 -36.32
C VAL A 6 -11.83 61.29 -36.61
N GLY A 7 -11.42 60.05 -36.32
CA GLY A 7 -10.18 59.52 -36.86
C GLY A 7 -9.78 58.12 -36.37
N GLN A 8 -10.24 57.09 -37.12
CA GLN A 8 -9.56 55.82 -37.51
C GLN A 8 -8.72 55.08 -36.44
N GLY A 9 -8.96 53.81 -36.10
CA GLY A 9 -9.23 52.67 -36.98
C GLY A 9 -7.93 51.94 -37.34
N ARG A 10 -7.54 50.93 -36.54
CA ARG A 10 -6.67 49.83 -37.01
C ARG A 10 -6.86 48.58 -36.15
N ALA A 11 -7.30 47.51 -36.80
CA ALA A 11 -7.41 46.16 -36.29
C ALA A 11 -6.05 45.41 -36.36
N VAL A 12 -6.09 44.15 -35.90
CA VAL A 12 -5.05 43.09 -35.95
C VAL A 12 -4.06 43.21 -34.77
N SER A 13 -3.91 42.26 -33.84
CA SER A 13 -3.73 40.82 -34.00
C SER A 13 -4.06 40.10 -32.68
N SER A 14 -4.72 38.95 -32.79
CA SER A 14 -4.81 37.92 -31.76
C SER A 14 -3.41 37.48 -31.29
N ALA A 15 -3.19 37.42 -29.99
CA ALA A 15 -2.12 36.64 -29.40
C ALA A 15 -2.77 35.58 -28.50
N SER A 16 -3.08 34.43 -29.11
CA SER A 16 -3.39 33.20 -28.40
C SER A 16 -2.10 32.74 -27.72
N THR A 17 -2.01 32.86 -26.40
CA THR A 17 -0.93 32.22 -25.65
C THR A 17 -1.28 30.74 -25.55
N SER A 18 -0.77 29.93 -26.49
CA SER A 18 -0.88 28.48 -26.43
C SER A 18 0.02 27.97 -25.30
N LEU A 19 -0.61 27.55 -24.21
CA LEU A 19 0.05 26.73 -23.19
C LEU A 19 0.34 25.37 -23.84
N HIS A 20 1.62 25.14 -24.15
CA HIS A 20 2.11 23.84 -24.57
C HIS A 20 1.91 22.85 -23.42
N ALA A 21 0.93 21.97 -23.57
CA ALA A 21 0.80 20.77 -22.77
C ALA A 21 2.02 19.88 -23.05
N ALA A 22 2.90 19.75 -22.05
CA ALA A 22 3.97 18.78 -22.07
C ALA A 22 3.36 17.37 -22.01
N ARG A 23 3.27 16.73 -23.18
CA ARG A 23 3.03 15.29 -23.30
C ARG A 23 4.24 14.55 -22.73
N VAL A 24 4.14 14.05 -21.51
CA VAL A 24 5.08 13.04 -21.00
C VAL A 24 4.49 11.68 -21.37
N GLY A 25 4.99 11.13 -22.48
CA GLY A 25 4.67 9.77 -22.91
C GLY A 25 5.41 8.77 -22.03
N TRP A 26 4.66 7.89 -21.37
CA TRP A 26 5.19 6.66 -20.79
C TRP A 26 5.31 5.61 -21.89
N GLN A 27 6.45 5.60 -22.58
CA GLN A 27 6.95 4.42 -23.28
C GLN A 27 8.47 4.37 -23.17
N ALA A 28 8.97 3.47 -22.34
CA ALA A 28 10.19 2.67 -22.56
C ALA A 28 10.62 2.05 -21.22
N GLY A 29 10.81 0.71 -21.18
CA GLY A 29 11.56 0.11 -20.08
C GLY A 29 11.34 -1.37 -19.73
N VAL A 30 10.73 -2.22 -20.57
CA VAL A 30 10.77 -3.68 -20.37
C VAL A 30 11.83 -4.27 -21.30
N GLY A 31 13.01 -4.56 -20.74
CA GLY A 31 14.10 -5.25 -21.42
C GLY A 31 14.22 -6.68 -20.90
N TYR A 32 13.71 -7.63 -21.67
CA TYR A 32 13.99 -9.07 -21.55
C TYR A 32 15.48 -9.34 -21.82
N LEU A 33 16.11 -10.20 -21.01
CA LEU A 33 17.30 -10.95 -21.41
C LEU A 33 17.08 -12.44 -21.14
N LEU A 34 16.55 -13.11 -22.16
CA LEU A 34 16.73 -14.53 -22.40
C LEU A 34 18.07 -14.71 -23.11
N VAL A 35 18.98 -15.50 -22.55
CA VAL A 35 20.06 -16.13 -23.32
C VAL A 35 19.85 -17.63 -23.23
N ALA A 36 19.34 -18.18 -24.34
CA ALA A 36 19.28 -19.60 -24.61
C ALA A 36 20.69 -20.12 -24.95
N GLY A 37 20.98 -21.34 -24.52
CA GLY A 37 22.26 -22.01 -24.68
C GLY A 37 22.58 -22.46 -26.10
N VAL A 38 23.84 -22.82 -26.27
CA VAL A 38 24.33 -23.62 -27.40
C VAL A 38 24.72 -24.98 -26.83
N ILE A 39 23.99 -26.01 -27.26
CA ILE A 39 24.27 -27.42 -27.07
C ILE A 39 25.14 -27.89 -28.24
N LEU A 40 26.23 -28.61 -27.95
CA LEU A 40 26.87 -29.53 -28.89
C LEU A 40 26.79 -30.94 -28.29
N LEU A 41 25.95 -31.77 -28.92
CA LEU A 41 25.75 -33.19 -28.67
C LEU A 41 26.77 -34.01 -29.49
N ALA A 42 27.28 -35.08 -28.89
CA ALA A 42 27.51 -36.42 -29.45
C ALA A 42 28.55 -37.14 -28.57
N GLY A 43 28.38 -38.36 -28.08
CA GLY A 43 27.31 -39.34 -28.25
C GLY A 43 27.78 -40.69 -27.67
N CYS A 44 26.81 -41.40 -27.10
CA CYS A 44 26.60 -42.86 -27.00
C CYS A 44 27.74 -43.82 -26.60
N GLY A 45 27.40 -44.71 -25.66
CA GLY A 45 27.95 -46.06 -25.55
C GLY A 45 27.81 -46.70 -24.16
N GLU A 46 26.73 -47.48 -23.97
CA GLU A 46 26.61 -48.62 -23.03
C GLU A 46 27.84 -49.55 -23.10
N ASP A 47 28.26 -50.34 -22.10
CA ASP A 47 27.48 -51.32 -21.34
C ASP A 47 28.33 -51.91 -20.17
N SER A 48 27.65 -52.32 -19.09
CA SER A 48 27.87 -53.56 -18.30
C SER A 48 29.22 -53.96 -17.64
N GLN A 49 29.10 -54.30 -16.34
CA GLN A 49 29.67 -55.46 -15.60
C GLN A 49 30.82 -55.33 -14.58
N GLU A 50 30.44 -55.77 -13.38
CA GLU A 50 31.12 -56.64 -12.40
C GLU A 50 32.10 -56.12 -11.33
N ALA A 51 31.77 -56.56 -10.12
CA ALA A 51 32.46 -56.52 -8.86
C ALA A 51 33.85 -57.18 -8.89
N ASN A 52 34.76 -56.71 -8.02
CA ASN A 52 35.14 -57.50 -6.84
C ASN A 52 36.09 -56.77 -5.88
N SER A 53 35.88 -57.12 -4.63
CA SER A 53 36.56 -56.80 -3.39
C SER A 53 38.04 -57.20 -3.33
N ALA A 54 38.82 -56.47 -2.51
CA ALA A 54 39.88 -57.06 -1.70
C ALA A 54 40.08 -56.28 -0.39
N THR A 55 39.96 -57.02 0.71
CA THR A 55 40.13 -56.65 2.12
C THR A 55 41.53 -57.07 2.58
N HIS A 56 42.15 -56.35 3.52
CA HIS A 56 43.06 -56.94 4.52
C HIS A 56 43.03 -56.05 5.79
N VAL A 57 42.41 -56.52 6.89
CA VAL A 57 43.02 -57.15 8.10
C VAL A 57 43.55 -56.10 9.10
N SER A 58 43.34 -56.14 10.42
CA SER A 58 42.44 -56.86 11.34
C SER A 58 42.75 -56.36 12.78
N THR A 59 41.71 -56.22 13.64
CA THR A 59 41.65 -56.46 15.12
C THR A 59 42.66 -55.77 16.09
N THR A 60 42.36 -55.38 17.34
CA THR A 60 41.54 -55.96 18.44
C THR A 60 41.17 -54.90 19.53
N VAL A 61 40.15 -55.26 20.32
CA VAL A 61 39.48 -54.65 21.52
C VAL A 61 40.15 -55.24 22.81
N PRO A 62 40.07 -54.75 24.10
CA PRO A 62 38.82 -54.65 24.90
C PRO A 62 38.68 -53.65 26.09
N SER A 63 37.44 -53.67 26.61
CA SER A 63 36.73 -52.91 27.66
C SER A 63 37.10 -53.21 29.13
N ALA A 64 36.70 -52.33 30.08
CA ALA A 64 35.65 -52.56 31.13
C ALA A 64 35.81 -51.75 32.45
N ASP A 65 34.66 -51.28 32.98
CA ASP A 65 34.22 -51.09 34.41
C ASP A 65 34.92 -50.06 35.36
N SER A 66 34.33 -49.42 36.39
CA SER A 66 32.95 -49.13 36.88
C SER A 66 33.00 -48.25 38.19
N VAL A 67 31.89 -47.55 38.54
CA VAL A 67 31.26 -47.28 39.89
C VAL A 67 31.66 -46.12 40.87
N SER A 68 30.61 -45.37 41.27
CA SER A 68 30.24 -44.59 42.51
C SER A 68 31.06 -43.35 42.96
N GLY A 69 30.55 -42.32 43.66
CA GLY A 69 29.29 -41.91 44.32
C GLY A 69 29.62 -40.61 45.12
N THR A 70 28.75 -39.61 45.35
CA THR A 70 27.98 -39.37 46.61
C THR A 70 27.38 -37.94 46.58
N LYS A 71 26.39 -37.71 47.45
CA LYS A 71 25.26 -36.76 47.51
C LYS A 71 25.49 -35.53 48.42
N ALA A 72 24.91 -34.35 48.12
CA ALA A 72 24.52 -33.29 49.08
C ALA A 72 23.64 -32.22 48.35
N ALA A 73 22.31 -32.19 48.52
CA ALA A 73 21.49 -31.50 49.54
C ALA A 73 21.22 -30.00 49.28
N LEU A 74 19.94 -29.65 49.07
CA LEU A 74 19.39 -28.28 48.95
C LEU A 74 19.40 -27.51 50.29
N PRO A 75 19.26 -26.18 50.24
CA PRO A 75 18.13 -25.58 50.96
C PRO A 75 17.23 -24.69 50.07
N ALA A 76 15.96 -24.65 50.46
CA ALA A 76 14.90 -23.84 49.90
C ALA A 76 14.87 -22.42 50.50
N ALA A 77 14.63 -21.42 49.66
CA ALA A 77 13.97 -20.15 49.96
C ALA A 77 13.56 -19.56 48.59
N SER A 78 12.31 -19.72 48.16
CA SER A 78 11.24 -18.72 48.37
C SER A 78 11.70 -17.30 48.07
N GLU A 79 11.56 -16.88 46.81
CA GLU A 79 10.90 -15.62 46.48
C GLU A 79 10.41 -15.70 45.03
N ALA A 80 9.08 -15.76 44.90
CA ALA A 80 8.39 -15.67 43.64
C ALA A 80 8.60 -14.24 43.09
N SER A 81 9.58 -14.09 42.20
CA SER A 81 9.66 -12.92 41.33
C SER A 81 9.29 -13.38 39.93
N SER A 82 7.97 -13.38 39.66
CA SER A 82 7.46 -13.51 38.31
C SER A 82 7.81 -12.24 37.54
N THR A 83 8.95 -12.25 36.85
CA THR A 83 9.19 -11.31 35.77
C THR A 83 8.01 -11.43 34.78
N PRO A 84 7.33 -10.34 34.38
CA PRO A 84 6.29 -10.45 33.37
C PRO A 84 6.93 -11.02 32.11
N ALA A 85 6.44 -12.17 31.66
CA ALA A 85 6.83 -12.71 30.36
C ALA A 85 6.55 -11.62 29.30
N ALA A 86 7.52 -11.37 28.42
CA ALA A 86 7.38 -10.38 27.36
C ALA A 86 6.07 -10.62 26.57
N SER A 87 5.23 -9.58 26.46
CA SER A 87 3.82 -9.65 26.03
C SER A 87 3.59 -10.26 24.65
N TRP A 88 4.62 -10.33 23.81
CA TRP A 88 4.56 -10.95 22.48
C TRP A 88 4.44 -12.48 22.50
N LYS A 89 4.66 -13.14 23.65
CA LYS A 89 4.38 -14.59 23.81
C LYS A 89 2.88 -14.91 23.91
N GLN A 90 2.01 -13.91 23.95
CA GLN A 90 0.55 -14.01 23.98
C GLN A 90 -0.09 -13.53 22.66
N THR A 91 0.69 -13.35 21.59
CA THR A 91 0.19 -12.81 20.33
C THR A 91 -0.96 -13.69 19.83
N PRO A 92 -2.21 -13.18 19.78
CA PRO A 92 -3.32 -13.97 19.27
C PRO A 92 -3.08 -14.29 17.79
N ILE A 93 -3.89 -15.19 17.25
CA ILE A 93 -3.97 -15.68 15.85
C ILE A 93 -3.98 -14.55 14.77
N TYR A 94 -3.90 -13.27 15.16
CA TYR A 94 -4.10 -12.06 14.36
C TYR A 94 -2.82 -11.23 14.20
N ALA A 95 -1.64 -11.80 14.46
CA ALA A 95 -0.36 -11.09 14.37
C ALA A 95 -0.17 -10.32 13.04
N PHE A 96 -0.64 -10.88 11.93
CA PHE A 96 -0.56 -10.23 10.61
C PHE A 96 -1.44 -8.98 10.51
N LEU A 97 -2.55 -8.89 11.26
CA LEU A 97 -3.41 -7.71 11.31
C LEU A 97 -2.84 -6.61 12.20
N HIS A 98 -1.86 -6.92 13.05
CA HIS A 98 -1.31 -6.00 14.03
C HIS A 98 0.23 -6.06 14.03
N GLN A 99 0.82 -5.39 13.05
CA GLN A 99 2.25 -5.15 12.99
C GLN A 99 2.60 -3.80 13.65
N PRO A 100 3.69 -3.70 14.44
CA PRO A 100 4.19 -2.42 14.94
C PRO A 100 4.54 -1.44 13.80
N PHE A 101 4.46 -0.13 14.05
CA PHE A 101 4.70 0.90 13.04
C PHE A 101 6.08 0.76 12.39
N GLU A 102 7.11 0.57 13.20
CA GLU A 102 8.51 0.44 12.80
C GLU A 102 8.75 -0.77 11.89
N GLU A 103 7.95 -1.82 12.06
CA GLU A 103 8.03 -3.01 11.21
C GLU A 103 7.20 -2.88 9.92
N ALA A 104 6.12 -2.09 9.95
CA ALA A 104 5.26 -1.86 8.80
C ALA A 104 5.88 -0.90 7.77
N VAL A 105 6.76 0.01 8.22
CA VAL A 105 7.44 0.97 7.36
C VAL A 105 8.74 0.43 6.78
N GLN A 106 9.18 1.01 5.66
CA GLN A 106 10.48 0.77 5.09
C GLN A 106 11.56 1.39 5.99
N PRO A 107 12.60 0.63 6.38
CA PRO A 107 13.65 1.13 7.28
C PRO A 107 14.58 2.14 6.60
N VAL A 108 14.60 2.15 5.26
CA VAL A 108 15.41 3.04 4.44
C VAL A 108 14.48 3.85 3.56
N VAL A 109 14.78 5.14 3.41
CA VAL A 109 14.06 6.03 2.50
C VAL A 109 14.21 5.49 1.06
N PRO A 110 13.12 5.28 0.31
CA PRO A 110 13.19 4.76 -1.05
C PRO A 110 14.07 5.64 -1.95
N MET A 111 14.77 5.01 -2.90
CA MET A 111 15.60 5.73 -3.86
C MET A 111 14.74 6.71 -4.67
N GLY A 112 15.17 7.97 -4.75
CA GLY A 112 14.44 9.04 -5.45
C GLY A 112 13.30 9.68 -4.64
N ALA A 113 13.02 9.21 -3.43
CA ALA A 113 12.06 9.88 -2.55
C ALA A 113 12.57 11.27 -2.16
N ARG A 114 11.68 12.26 -2.19
CA ARG A 114 11.96 13.62 -1.72
C ARG A 114 11.63 13.74 -0.24
N ARG A 115 12.26 14.71 0.43
CA ARG A 115 11.88 15.10 1.79
C ARG A 115 10.43 15.63 1.77
N PRO A 116 9.56 15.17 2.68
CA PRO A 116 8.23 15.75 2.87
C PRO A 116 8.27 17.27 3.14
N PRO A 117 7.21 18.02 2.80
CA PRO A 117 7.12 19.43 3.19
C PRO A 117 6.96 19.54 4.71
N ASP A 118 7.26 20.71 5.28
CA ASP A 118 7.03 20.94 6.72
C ASP A 118 5.54 21.12 7.04
N VAL A 119 4.77 21.62 6.07
CA VAL A 119 3.33 21.91 6.16
C VAL A 119 2.65 21.43 4.88
N THR A 120 1.48 20.81 5.00
CA THR A 120 0.65 20.43 3.85
C THR A 120 0.12 21.65 3.12
N ILE A 121 -0.35 21.47 1.89
CA ILE A 121 -1.05 22.51 1.13
C ILE A 121 -2.31 23.05 1.85
N THR A 122 -2.86 22.26 2.77
CA THR A 122 -3.99 22.63 3.64
C THR A 122 -3.56 23.29 4.96
N GLY A 123 -2.28 23.59 5.15
CA GLY A 123 -1.77 24.30 6.32
C GLY A 123 -1.52 23.43 7.56
N LYS A 124 -1.52 22.10 7.44
CA LYS A 124 -1.31 21.19 8.57
C LYS A 124 0.16 20.82 8.71
N SER A 125 0.67 20.81 9.94
CA SER A 125 2.07 20.42 10.20
C SER A 125 2.29 18.94 9.91
N VAL A 126 3.20 18.63 8.98
CA VAL A 126 3.52 17.25 8.59
C VAL A 126 4.16 16.48 9.74
N GLY A 127 5.08 17.09 10.49
CA GLY A 127 5.68 16.44 11.66
C GLY A 127 4.66 16.07 12.75
N LYS A 128 3.65 16.92 12.99
CA LYS A 128 2.57 16.58 13.93
C LYS A 128 1.69 15.45 13.42
N LEU A 129 1.38 15.46 12.13
CA LEU A 129 0.62 14.37 11.49
C LEU A 129 1.37 13.04 11.58
N TYR A 130 2.68 13.05 11.34
CA TYR A 130 3.54 11.88 11.49
C TYR A 130 3.49 11.29 12.90
N GLU A 131 3.68 12.12 13.92
CA GLU A 131 3.63 11.66 15.32
C GLU A 131 2.23 11.19 15.71
N GLU A 132 1.18 11.83 15.22
CA GLU A 132 -0.20 11.40 15.47
C GLU A 132 -0.51 10.05 14.82
N VAL A 133 -0.02 9.81 13.60
CA VAL A 133 -0.13 8.49 12.96
C VAL A 133 0.56 7.42 13.79
N LYS A 134 1.78 7.67 14.27
CA LYS A 134 2.51 6.74 15.15
C LYS A 134 1.76 6.48 16.46
N ARG A 135 1.25 7.53 17.09
CA ARG A 135 0.50 7.45 18.34
C ARG A 135 -0.76 6.60 18.19
N ARG A 136 -1.52 6.80 17.10
CA ARG A 136 -2.75 6.06 16.80
C ARG A 136 -2.52 4.64 16.29
N TRP A 137 -1.32 4.36 15.78
CA TRP A 137 -1.02 3.10 15.11
C TRP A 137 -1.42 1.88 15.95
N SER A 138 -1.05 1.84 17.23
CA SER A 138 -1.37 0.72 18.13
C SER A 138 -2.81 0.72 18.66
N GLU A 139 -3.52 1.85 18.57
CA GLU A 139 -4.91 1.99 19.02
C GLU A 139 -5.88 1.39 18.01
N ILE A 140 -5.50 1.37 16.73
CA ILE A 140 -6.32 0.84 15.64
C ILE A 140 -6.30 -0.68 15.69
N THR A 141 -7.45 -1.32 15.88
CA THR A 141 -7.56 -2.79 15.88
C THR A 141 -8.64 -3.24 14.91
N PHE A 142 -8.32 -4.27 14.12
CA PHE A 142 -9.22 -4.86 13.13
C PHE A 142 -9.91 -6.12 13.64
N ALA A 143 -9.69 -6.50 14.89
CA ALA A 143 -10.34 -7.63 15.52
C ALA A 143 -11.07 -7.15 16.77
N THR A 144 -12.31 -7.58 16.93
CA THR A 144 -13.04 -7.43 18.20
C THR A 144 -12.42 -8.32 19.28
N PRO A 145 -12.69 -8.07 20.58
CA PRO A 145 -12.29 -8.99 21.64
C PRO A 145 -12.81 -10.42 21.48
N SER A 146 -13.92 -10.60 20.74
CA SER A 146 -14.50 -11.91 20.42
C SER A 146 -13.82 -12.60 19.22
N GLY A 147 -12.81 -11.99 18.60
CA GLY A 147 -12.10 -12.56 17.46
C GLY A 147 -12.80 -12.41 16.12
N THR A 148 -13.71 -11.43 15.99
CA THR A 148 -14.43 -11.12 14.75
C THR A 148 -13.75 -9.96 14.02
N LEU A 149 -13.66 -10.04 12.68
CA LEU A 149 -13.07 -8.99 11.86
C LEU A 149 -13.96 -7.74 11.90
N ARG A 150 -13.36 -6.63 12.29
CA ARG A 150 -13.93 -5.30 12.31
C ARG A 150 -13.40 -4.51 11.11
N GLN A 151 -14.31 -4.13 10.22
CA GLN A 151 -14.01 -3.42 9.00
C GLN A 151 -14.21 -1.91 9.19
N PRO A 152 -13.18 -1.08 8.92
CA PRO A 152 -13.38 0.37 8.87
C PRO A 152 -14.08 0.76 7.56
N ILE A 153 -15.05 1.67 7.68
CA ILE A 153 -15.76 2.32 6.59
C ILE A 153 -15.40 3.81 6.64
N ALA A 154 -14.68 4.29 5.63
CA ALA A 154 -14.39 5.71 5.50
C ALA A 154 -15.52 6.39 4.76
N VAL A 155 -16.09 7.44 5.35
CA VAL A 155 -17.10 8.28 4.71
C VAL A 155 -16.44 9.58 4.31
N MET A 156 -16.34 9.81 3.01
CA MET A 156 -15.63 10.92 2.39
C MET A 156 -16.64 11.90 1.81
N ASP A 157 -16.76 13.08 2.41
CA ASP A 157 -17.55 14.19 1.87
C ASP A 157 -16.69 15.00 0.91
N THR A 158 -17.17 15.20 -0.31
CA THR A 158 -16.48 15.99 -1.34
C THR A 158 -17.39 17.11 -1.85
N GLU A 159 -16.82 18.05 -2.60
CA GLU A 159 -17.61 19.08 -3.26
C GLU A 159 -18.66 18.54 -4.26
N LEU A 160 -18.48 17.31 -4.74
CA LEU A 160 -19.34 16.67 -5.74
C LEU A 160 -20.23 15.56 -5.16
N GLY A 161 -20.22 15.38 -3.83
CA GLY A 161 -21.06 14.41 -3.10
C GLY A 161 -20.26 13.52 -2.13
N GLU A 162 -20.96 12.66 -1.40
CA GLU A 162 -20.39 11.75 -0.40
C GLU A 162 -20.12 10.36 -1.00
N LEU A 163 -18.96 9.79 -0.68
CA LEU A 163 -18.55 8.41 -0.97
C LEU A 163 -18.46 7.60 0.32
N GLU A 164 -18.91 6.33 0.31
CA GLU A 164 -18.57 5.36 1.36
C GLU A 164 -17.54 4.36 0.83
N LEU A 165 -16.42 4.22 1.54
CA LEU A 165 -15.31 3.35 1.20
C LEU A 165 -15.20 2.25 2.26
N ALA A 166 -15.35 0.98 1.88
CA ALA A 166 -15.09 -0.15 2.74
C ALA A 166 -13.61 -0.54 2.65
N LEU A 167 -12.87 -0.35 3.74
CA LEU A 167 -11.45 -0.70 3.79
C LEU A 167 -11.28 -2.20 4.03
N ARG A 168 -10.17 -2.79 3.60
CA ARG A 168 -9.94 -4.24 3.56
C ARG A 168 -8.69 -4.63 4.38
N PRO A 169 -8.75 -4.56 5.73
CA PRO A 169 -7.60 -4.85 6.58
C PRO A 169 -7.13 -6.30 6.48
N GLU A 170 -7.97 -7.22 6.01
CA GLU A 170 -7.58 -8.60 5.73
C GLU A 170 -6.72 -8.77 4.47
N ILE A 171 -6.64 -7.74 3.63
CA ILE A 171 -5.81 -7.71 2.41
C ILE A 171 -4.55 -6.89 2.65
N ALA A 172 -4.69 -5.66 3.17
CA ALA A 172 -3.59 -4.72 3.37
C ALA A 172 -3.71 -4.01 4.74
N PRO A 173 -3.46 -4.72 5.86
CA PRO A 173 -3.71 -4.19 7.20
C PRO A 173 -2.94 -2.93 7.52
N ASN A 174 -1.68 -2.82 7.09
CA ASN A 174 -0.86 -1.64 7.39
C ASN A 174 -1.28 -0.42 6.56
N HIS A 175 -1.67 -0.61 5.29
CA HIS A 175 -2.20 0.48 4.48
C HIS A 175 -3.54 0.97 5.00
N VAL A 176 -4.44 0.05 5.38
CA VAL A 176 -5.71 0.41 6.02
C VAL A 176 -5.47 1.16 7.32
N ARG A 177 -4.52 0.73 8.14
CA ARG A 177 -4.18 1.38 9.41
C ARG A 177 -3.62 2.78 9.22
N ALA A 178 -2.69 2.96 8.28
CA ALA A 178 -2.17 4.28 7.92
C ALA A 178 -3.28 5.20 7.43
N PHE A 179 -4.14 4.71 6.54
CA PHE A 179 -5.28 5.48 6.02
C PHE A 179 -6.24 5.90 7.13
N VAL A 180 -6.63 4.97 8.02
CA VAL A 180 -7.49 5.26 9.18
C VAL A 180 -6.83 6.30 10.09
N ALA A 181 -5.55 6.16 10.41
CA ALA A 181 -4.83 7.09 11.27
C ALA A 181 -4.77 8.50 10.65
N LEU A 182 -4.54 8.60 9.33
CA LEU A 182 -4.55 9.86 8.59
C LEU A 182 -5.94 10.51 8.60
N VAL A 183 -7.01 9.74 8.33
CA VAL A 183 -8.39 10.24 8.40
C VAL A 183 -8.72 10.75 9.80
N GLU A 184 -8.43 10.00 10.85
CA GLU A 184 -8.71 10.43 12.23
C GLU A 184 -7.82 11.59 12.70
N SER A 185 -6.70 11.84 12.03
CA SER A 185 -5.87 13.04 12.23
C SER A 185 -6.36 14.24 11.43
N GLY A 186 -7.48 14.09 10.70
CA GLY A 186 -8.03 15.09 9.80
C GLY A 186 -7.15 15.38 8.59
N TYR A 187 -6.18 14.52 8.24
CA TYR A 187 -5.18 14.77 7.20
C TYR A 187 -5.82 15.18 5.87
N TYR A 188 -6.79 14.39 5.42
CA TYR A 188 -7.43 14.51 4.11
C TYR A 188 -8.36 15.73 3.97
N ASP A 189 -8.75 16.37 5.06
CA ASP A 189 -9.68 17.50 5.02
C ASP A 189 -9.09 18.69 4.24
N GLY A 190 -9.79 19.15 3.21
CA GLY A 190 -9.35 20.20 2.30
C GLY A 190 -8.34 19.77 1.24
N LEU A 191 -7.86 18.51 1.25
CA LEU A 191 -7.06 17.99 0.13
C LEU A 191 -7.96 17.79 -1.09
N PHE A 192 -7.35 17.68 -2.27
CA PHE A 192 -8.08 17.53 -3.52
C PHE A 192 -7.57 16.33 -4.33
N PHE A 193 -8.39 15.90 -5.29
CA PHE A 193 -7.95 14.93 -6.28
C PHE A 193 -7.08 15.65 -7.30
N GLU A 194 -5.86 15.18 -7.49
CA GLU A 194 -4.84 15.87 -8.30
C GLU A 194 -4.70 15.26 -9.69
N ILE A 195 -5.03 13.97 -9.83
CA ILE A 195 -4.70 13.17 -11.00
C ILE A 195 -5.92 12.46 -11.57
N ARG A 196 -5.95 12.45 -12.90
CA ARG A 196 -6.83 11.65 -13.74
C ARG A 196 -5.98 10.69 -14.57
N LEU A 197 -6.18 9.38 -14.39
CA LEU A 197 -5.58 8.34 -15.23
C LEU A 197 -6.59 7.90 -16.30
N GLY A 198 -6.13 7.77 -17.54
CA GLY A 198 -6.97 7.39 -18.69
C GLY A 198 -7.55 8.58 -19.45
N ASP A 199 -8.00 8.33 -20.68
CA ASP A 199 -8.69 9.33 -21.53
C ASP A 199 -10.21 9.24 -21.31
N ARG A 200 -10.86 10.40 -21.18
CA ARG A 200 -12.34 10.51 -21.08
C ARG A 200 -13.06 9.91 -22.30
N ASN A 201 -12.41 9.93 -23.46
CA ASN A 201 -12.97 9.45 -24.72
C ASN A 201 -12.72 7.95 -24.96
N GLU A 202 -11.81 7.33 -24.20
CA GLU A 202 -11.42 5.93 -24.37
C GLU A 202 -11.83 5.07 -23.16
N ARG A 203 -13.15 4.88 -23.01
CA ARG A 203 -13.73 4.14 -21.87
C ARG A 203 -13.30 2.67 -21.76
N ALA A 204 -12.72 2.11 -22.82
CA ALA A 204 -12.19 0.75 -22.85
C ALA A 204 -10.81 0.61 -22.17
N LEU A 205 -10.12 1.72 -21.91
CA LEU A 205 -8.87 1.73 -21.16
C LEU A 205 -9.13 1.97 -19.67
N PRO A 206 -8.24 1.50 -18.77
CA PRO A 206 -8.32 1.79 -17.34
C PRO A 206 -8.43 3.28 -17.05
N ARG A 207 -9.31 3.62 -16.11
CA ARG A 207 -9.53 4.97 -15.62
C ARG A 207 -9.47 4.99 -14.10
N ALA A 208 -8.87 6.03 -13.54
CA ALA A 208 -8.82 6.26 -12.10
C ALA A 208 -8.71 7.76 -11.78
N ILE A 209 -9.10 8.12 -10.55
CA ILE A 209 -8.77 9.41 -9.94
C ILE A 209 -7.80 9.20 -8.78
N GLY A 210 -6.87 10.13 -8.57
CA GLY A 210 -5.85 10.04 -7.52
C GLY A 210 -5.76 11.30 -6.67
N GLY A 211 -5.48 11.16 -5.38
CA GLY A 211 -5.33 12.28 -4.44
C GLY A 211 -4.65 11.87 -3.14
N GLY A 212 -4.50 12.84 -2.23
CA GLY A 212 -3.88 12.61 -0.91
C GLY A 212 -2.39 12.98 -0.84
N SER A 213 -1.88 13.78 -1.78
CA SER A 213 -0.54 14.35 -1.65
C SER A 213 -0.54 15.51 -0.63
N PRO A 214 0.50 15.65 0.20
CA PRO A 214 0.64 16.82 1.08
C PRO A 214 1.01 18.10 0.31
N GLU A 215 1.48 17.98 -0.93
CA GLU A 215 1.84 19.10 -1.82
C GLU A 215 1.08 18.98 -3.14
N ALA A 216 0.73 20.10 -3.78
CA ALA A 216 0.11 20.06 -5.10
C ALA A 216 1.03 19.41 -6.15
N ASN A 217 0.46 18.54 -6.98
CA ASN A 217 1.13 17.94 -8.14
C ASN A 217 2.39 17.13 -7.76
N ALA A 218 2.38 16.50 -6.58
CA ALA A 218 3.54 15.81 -6.03
C ALA A 218 3.29 14.32 -5.74
N GLN A 219 2.42 13.68 -6.52
CA GLN A 219 2.07 12.25 -6.41
C GLN A 219 3.29 11.35 -6.16
N ASP A 220 4.31 11.41 -7.02
CA ASP A 220 5.46 10.48 -6.96
C ASP A 220 6.38 10.72 -5.74
N ALA A 221 6.17 11.82 -5.03
CA ALA A 221 6.89 12.18 -3.82
C ALA A 221 5.99 12.28 -2.58
N ALA A 222 4.71 11.92 -2.69
CA ALA A 222 3.73 12.09 -1.64
C ALA A 222 4.11 11.27 -0.40
N SER A 223 4.55 11.95 0.65
CA SER A 223 4.90 11.35 1.92
C SER A 223 4.75 12.35 3.04
N ILE A 224 4.36 11.87 4.22
CA ILE A 224 4.38 12.65 5.46
C ILE A 224 5.48 12.19 6.42
N GLY A 225 6.51 11.51 5.92
CA GLY A 225 7.66 11.07 6.72
C GLY A 225 7.79 9.56 6.91
N PHE A 226 6.95 8.76 6.24
CA PHE A 226 7.10 7.30 6.18
C PHE A 226 6.70 6.73 4.81
N TRP A 227 7.17 5.52 4.56
CA TRP A 227 6.83 4.71 3.39
C TRP A 227 6.49 3.32 3.89
N LEU A 228 5.35 2.77 3.47
CA LEU A 228 4.94 1.43 3.91
C LEU A 228 5.67 0.37 3.09
N LYS A 229 5.86 -0.80 3.68
CA LYS A 229 6.22 -2.00 2.90
C LYS A 229 4.99 -2.39 2.05
N PRO A 230 5.15 -2.68 0.76
CA PRO A 230 4.02 -3.06 -0.09
C PRO A 230 3.29 -4.31 0.45
N GLU A 231 1.97 -4.25 0.52
CA GLU A 231 1.09 -5.38 0.88
C GLU A 231 0.39 -5.91 -0.38
N ILE A 232 1.20 -6.40 -1.31
CA ILE A 232 0.73 -6.91 -2.61
C ILE A 232 0.62 -8.43 -2.52
N LEU A 233 -0.56 -8.96 -2.85
CA LEU A 233 -0.80 -10.40 -2.92
C LEU A 233 -0.15 -11.01 -4.17
N LEU A 234 0.37 -12.24 -4.04
CA LEU A 234 0.80 -13.01 -5.21
C LEU A 234 -0.40 -13.30 -6.12
N PRO A 235 -0.22 -13.40 -7.46
CA PRO A 235 -1.32 -13.56 -8.41
C PRO A 235 -2.30 -14.70 -8.07
N GLU A 236 -1.80 -15.86 -7.66
CA GLU A 236 -2.65 -16.99 -7.25
C GLU A 236 -3.46 -16.70 -5.98
N GLN A 237 -2.90 -15.97 -5.02
CA GLN A 237 -3.58 -15.57 -3.78
C GLN A 237 -4.64 -14.51 -4.07
N ALA A 238 -4.30 -13.51 -4.89
CA ALA A 238 -5.23 -12.48 -5.35
C ALA A 238 -6.43 -13.12 -6.05
N LYS A 239 -6.18 -14.05 -6.99
CA LYS A 239 -7.22 -14.81 -7.67
C LYS A 239 -8.08 -15.64 -6.72
N ALA A 240 -7.48 -16.39 -5.80
CA ALA A 240 -8.20 -17.20 -4.81
C ALA A 240 -9.09 -16.35 -3.90
N ARG A 241 -8.67 -15.12 -3.58
CA ARG A 241 -9.39 -14.16 -2.74
C ARG A 241 -10.32 -13.23 -3.53
N GLY A 242 -10.36 -13.34 -4.86
CA GLY A 242 -11.14 -12.47 -5.74
C GLY A 242 -10.68 -11.00 -5.76
N VAL A 243 -9.44 -10.74 -5.34
CA VAL A 243 -8.84 -9.39 -5.29
C VAL A 243 -8.33 -9.03 -6.68
N ARG A 244 -8.89 -7.97 -7.27
CA ARG A 244 -8.51 -7.42 -8.58
C ARG A 244 -8.93 -5.96 -8.71
N HIS A 245 -8.36 -5.24 -9.67
CA HIS A 245 -8.78 -3.90 -10.03
C HIS A 245 -10.09 -3.94 -10.82
N GLN A 246 -11.14 -3.42 -10.18
CA GLN A 246 -12.46 -3.24 -10.73
C GLN A 246 -12.95 -1.82 -10.42
N ALA A 247 -14.13 -1.48 -10.93
CA ALA A 247 -14.76 -0.20 -10.61
C ALA A 247 -14.94 -0.08 -9.08
N GLY A 248 -14.46 1.03 -8.52
CA GLY A 248 -14.51 1.33 -7.09
C GLY A 248 -13.32 0.82 -6.30
N THR A 249 -12.38 0.06 -6.87
CA THR A 249 -11.20 -0.40 -6.14
C THR A 249 -10.39 0.79 -5.61
N LEU A 250 -10.07 0.78 -4.31
CA LEU A 250 -9.08 1.68 -3.72
C LEU A 250 -7.72 1.01 -3.73
N PHE A 251 -6.75 1.71 -4.31
CA PHE A 251 -5.40 1.19 -4.45
C PHE A 251 -4.36 2.30 -4.34
N CYS A 252 -3.12 1.90 -4.06
CA CYS A 252 -1.99 2.79 -4.01
C CYS A 252 -0.72 2.04 -4.41
N HIS A 253 0.34 2.78 -4.69
CA HIS A 253 1.69 2.22 -4.57
C HIS A 253 2.05 2.05 -3.09
N TRP A 254 3.33 1.96 -2.75
CA TRP A 254 3.82 1.91 -1.35
C TRP A 254 3.82 3.27 -0.63
N LEU A 255 3.12 4.27 -1.18
CA LEU A 255 3.02 5.61 -0.62
C LEU A 255 1.97 5.62 0.50
N GLY A 256 2.35 6.06 1.69
CA GLY A 256 1.50 5.91 2.89
C GLY A 256 0.29 6.84 2.96
N CYS A 257 0.20 7.85 2.09
CA CYS A 257 -0.84 8.90 2.16
C CYS A 257 -1.60 9.13 0.85
N PHE A 258 -1.01 8.81 -0.30
CA PHE A 258 -1.63 8.96 -1.62
C PHE A 258 -2.40 7.71 -2.01
N PHE A 259 -3.60 7.86 -2.60
CA PHE A 259 -4.42 6.76 -3.06
C PHE A 259 -5.14 7.08 -4.36
N TYR A 260 -5.62 6.03 -5.01
CA TYR A 260 -6.45 6.07 -6.19
C TYR A 260 -7.81 5.41 -5.95
N ILE A 261 -8.80 5.83 -6.75
CA ILE A 261 -10.08 5.15 -6.91
C ILE A 261 -10.21 4.76 -8.39
N GLY A 262 -10.27 3.47 -8.67
CA GLY A 262 -10.50 2.93 -10.00
C GLY A 262 -11.95 3.13 -10.44
N LEU A 263 -12.18 3.41 -11.73
CA LEU A 263 -13.52 3.68 -12.27
C LEU A 263 -14.05 2.55 -13.17
N ASN A 264 -13.17 1.66 -13.61
CA ASN A 264 -13.50 0.49 -14.42
C ASN A 264 -12.49 -0.64 -14.15
N GLU A 265 -12.69 -1.78 -14.81
CA GLU A 265 -11.76 -2.91 -14.71
C GLU A 265 -10.39 -2.55 -15.28
N ALA A 266 -9.34 -2.94 -14.56
CA ALA A 266 -7.96 -2.72 -14.96
C ALA A 266 -7.06 -3.92 -14.66
N PRO A 267 -7.26 -5.08 -15.32
CA PRO A 267 -6.50 -6.30 -15.02
C PRO A 267 -4.97 -6.14 -15.16
N MET A 268 -4.52 -5.20 -15.98
CA MET A 268 -3.09 -4.88 -16.13
C MET A 268 -2.44 -4.21 -14.90
N TRP A 269 -3.24 -3.81 -13.90
CA TRP A 269 -2.74 -3.27 -12.63
C TRP A 269 -2.72 -4.33 -11.52
N ASP A 270 -3.29 -5.53 -11.76
CA ASP A 270 -3.31 -6.60 -10.78
C ASP A 270 -1.89 -7.10 -10.47
N GLY A 271 -1.56 -7.15 -9.17
CA GLY A 271 -0.23 -7.54 -8.71
C GLY A 271 0.82 -6.42 -8.74
N GLU A 272 0.48 -5.23 -9.23
CA GLU A 272 1.42 -4.08 -9.30
C GLU A 272 1.14 -3.03 -8.20
N PHE A 273 -0.08 -3.02 -7.66
CA PHE A 273 -0.54 -2.05 -6.67
C PHE A 273 -1.11 -2.74 -5.43
N VAL A 274 -1.02 -2.04 -4.30
CA VAL A 274 -1.67 -2.46 -3.06
C VAL A 274 -3.14 -2.09 -3.15
N ILE A 275 -4.02 -3.10 -3.13
CA ILE A 275 -5.47 -2.92 -2.99
C ILE A 275 -5.80 -2.96 -1.50
N PHE A 276 -6.43 -1.89 -0.99
CA PHE A 276 -6.73 -1.77 0.44
C PHE A 276 -8.18 -1.40 0.74
N GLY A 277 -9.03 -1.27 -0.28
CA GLY A 277 -10.42 -0.85 -0.10
C GLY A 277 -11.26 -0.99 -1.37
N GLU A 278 -12.56 -0.75 -1.22
CA GLU A 278 -13.49 -0.57 -2.33
C GLU A 278 -14.57 0.48 -2.01
N VAL A 279 -15.02 1.22 -3.02
CA VAL A 279 -16.19 2.10 -2.92
C VAL A 279 -17.43 1.22 -2.81
N VAL A 280 -18.18 1.37 -1.71
CA VAL A 280 -19.42 0.61 -1.47
C VAL A 280 -20.68 1.44 -1.67
N ARG A 281 -20.57 2.78 -1.73
CA ARG A 281 -21.68 3.67 -2.13
C ARG A 281 -21.22 4.85 -2.95
N ASN A 282 -22.10 5.26 -3.87
CA ASN A 282 -22.02 6.48 -4.66
C ASN A 282 -20.78 6.59 -5.56
N ILE A 283 -20.36 5.51 -6.23
CA ILE A 283 -19.22 5.51 -7.16
C ILE A 283 -19.34 6.57 -8.27
N GLU A 284 -20.57 6.95 -8.64
CA GLU A 284 -20.84 8.03 -9.58
C GLU A 284 -20.28 9.39 -9.14
N VAL A 285 -20.00 9.61 -7.84
CA VAL A 285 -19.27 10.78 -7.35
C VAL A 285 -17.83 10.76 -7.87
N ALA A 286 -17.18 9.60 -7.89
CA ALA A 286 -15.82 9.45 -8.41
C ALA A 286 -15.77 9.69 -9.94
N GLU A 287 -16.78 9.27 -10.68
CA GLU A 287 -16.93 9.62 -12.12
C GLU A 287 -17.14 11.13 -12.31
N ARG A 288 -17.95 11.80 -11.47
CA ARG A 288 -18.09 13.27 -11.53
C ARG A 288 -16.77 13.99 -11.22
N ILE A 289 -16.00 13.48 -10.27
CA ILE A 289 -14.66 14.02 -9.98
C ILE A 289 -13.76 13.85 -11.21
N TYR A 290 -13.73 12.66 -11.80
CA TYR A 290 -12.98 12.36 -13.02
C TYR A 290 -13.28 13.33 -14.17
N ASP A 291 -14.57 13.60 -14.40
CA ASP A 291 -15.02 14.50 -15.45
C ASP A 291 -14.62 15.96 -15.19
N ARG A 292 -14.55 16.39 -13.92
CA ARG A 292 -14.12 17.76 -13.56
C ARG A 292 -12.61 17.96 -13.56
N LEU A 293 -11.84 16.90 -13.37
CA LEU A 293 -10.37 17.00 -13.37
C LEU A 293 -9.86 17.43 -14.74
N GLY A 294 -9.04 18.49 -14.75
CA GLY A 294 -8.38 19.03 -15.94
C GLY A 294 -9.13 20.15 -16.66
N ASP A 295 -10.36 20.51 -16.24
CA ASP A 295 -11.16 21.48 -16.98
C ASP A 295 -11.06 22.93 -16.44
N GLU A 296 -10.75 23.20 -15.16
CA GLU A 296 -10.92 24.57 -14.59
C GLU A 296 -9.93 25.04 -13.50
N GLY A 297 -8.76 24.41 -13.33
CA GLY A 297 -7.72 24.91 -12.41
C GLY A 297 -8.05 24.85 -10.91
N ASN A 298 -9.29 24.49 -10.52
CA ASN A 298 -9.66 24.13 -9.16
C ASN A 298 -10.09 22.65 -9.10
N PRO A 299 -9.20 21.74 -8.69
CA PRO A 299 -9.54 20.33 -8.56
C PRO A 299 -10.59 20.10 -7.45
N PRO A 300 -11.54 19.16 -7.61
CA PRO A 300 -12.54 18.86 -6.59
C PRO A 300 -11.92 18.51 -5.24
N GLN A 301 -12.39 19.16 -4.18
CA GLN A 301 -11.86 19.00 -2.82
C GLN A 301 -12.62 17.93 -2.01
N ILE A 302 -11.89 17.25 -1.15
CA ILE A 302 -12.40 16.48 -0.02
C ILE A 302 -12.67 17.49 1.09
N ARG A 303 -13.94 17.69 1.46
CA ARG A 303 -14.33 18.61 2.54
C ARG A 303 -13.98 18.03 3.90
N SER A 304 -14.30 16.76 4.09
CA SER A 304 -13.97 16.03 5.31
C SER A 304 -13.97 14.52 5.07
N MET A 305 -13.26 13.78 5.91
CA MET A 305 -13.40 12.33 5.97
C MET A 305 -13.52 11.85 7.42
N ARG A 306 -14.34 10.82 7.64
CA ARG A 306 -14.52 10.19 8.96
C ARG A 306 -14.50 8.67 8.85
N ILE A 307 -14.04 8.00 9.91
CA ILE A 307 -14.09 6.53 10.01
C ILE A 307 -15.29 6.11 10.84
N THR A 308 -16.06 5.17 10.31
CA THR A 308 -17.03 4.37 11.07
C THR A 308 -16.59 2.91 11.02
N TRP A 309 -17.11 2.09 11.92
CA TRP A 309 -16.67 0.71 12.04
C TRP A 309 -17.85 -0.24 11.93
N ARG A 310 -17.67 -1.31 11.17
CA ARG A 310 -18.66 -2.36 10.94
C ARG A 310 -18.08 -3.71 11.34
N ASP A 311 -18.81 -4.45 12.17
CA ASP A 311 -18.48 -5.85 12.43
C ASP A 311 -18.92 -6.69 11.24
N THR A 312 -17.99 -7.46 10.66
CA THR A 312 -18.27 -8.25 9.46
C THR A 312 -18.97 -9.58 9.78
N GLY A 313 -18.98 -9.99 11.04
CA GLY A 313 -19.38 -11.33 11.47
C GLY A 313 -18.38 -12.44 11.09
N LYS A 314 -17.36 -12.15 10.29
CA LYS A 314 -16.34 -13.12 9.88
C LYS A 314 -15.34 -13.32 11.02
N PRO A 315 -15.11 -14.55 11.49
CA PRO A 315 -14.06 -14.80 12.47
C PRO A 315 -12.71 -14.60 11.80
N VAL A 316 -11.78 -13.98 12.52
CA VAL A 316 -10.46 -13.66 11.96
C VAL A 316 -9.62 -14.93 11.71
N SER A 317 -10.01 -16.06 12.29
CA SER A 317 -9.41 -17.39 12.00
C SER A 317 -9.72 -17.93 10.60
N GLU A 318 -10.66 -17.33 9.87
CA GLU A 318 -11.04 -17.72 8.49
C GLU A 318 -10.35 -16.87 7.41
N LEU A 319 -9.47 -15.93 7.80
CA LEU A 319 -8.71 -15.07 6.88
C LEU A 319 -7.44 -15.75 6.36
#